data_AF-Q5VPT3-F1
#
_entry.id   AF-Q5VPT3-F1
#
_cell.length_a   1.000
_cell.length_b   1.000
_cell.length_c   1.000
_cell.angle_alpha   90.00
_cell.angle_beta   90.00
_cell.angle_gamma   90.00
#
_symmetry.space_group_name_H-M   'P 1'
#
loop_
_entity.id
_entity.type
_entity.pdbx_description
1 polymer ?
#
loop_
_entity_poly.entity_id
_entity_poly.type
_entity_poly.pdbx_seq_one_letter_code
_entity_poly.pdbx_strand_id
1 'polypeptide(L)'
;MKLLSVGSSNLESHEIESSDLTLSRYCAYLVVFQPDLLPDYSENAEDLFQDMKTELKDMLGCYHYYFSRGRKRANAIVNPSPANNNDDDNNNSKKQGSVRKGAELATLLLQLQKDMWKLLAEVWTEIVVYVAASNEVERIMAHRNVLCQGGEFITVLWALTTHTGITRDRHEIVVEHHP
;
A
#
# COMPACT_ATOMS: atom_id res chain seq x y z
N MET A 1 -6.57 -40.36 -2.99
CA MET A 1 -5.92 -39.44 -2.02
C MET A 1 -5.40 -38.12 -2.63
N LYS A 2 -5.81 -37.71 -3.85
CA LYS A 2 -5.41 -36.43 -4.48
C LYS A 2 -6.45 -35.31 -4.36
N LEU A 3 -7.70 -35.62 -4.00
CA LEU A 3 -8.78 -34.62 -3.93
C LEU A 3 -8.77 -33.78 -2.65
N LEU A 4 -8.23 -34.32 -1.54
CA LEU A 4 -8.12 -33.58 -0.28
C LEU A 4 -6.99 -32.55 -0.29
N SER A 5 -5.85 -32.85 -0.94
CA SER A 5 -4.71 -31.92 -1.05
C SER A 5 -5.03 -30.72 -1.96
N VAL A 6 -5.80 -30.92 -3.03
CA VAL A 6 -6.26 -29.82 -3.90
C VAL A 6 -7.29 -28.94 -3.17
N GLY A 7 -8.19 -29.56 -2.38
CA GLY A 7 -9.13 -28.85 -1.52
C GLY A 7 -8.43 -27.93 -0.52
N SER A 8 -7.49 -28.45 0.26
CA SER A 8 -6.72 -27.67 1.23
C SER A 8 -5.93 -26.53 0.58
N SER A 9 -5.26 -26.78 -0.55
CA SER A 9 -4.49 -25.72 -1.25
C SER A 9 -5.34 -24.59 -1.82
N ASN A 10 -6.60 -24.87 -2.19
CA ASN A 10 -7.51 -23.87 -2.74
C ASN A 10 -8.17 -23.04 -1.62
N LEU A 11 -8.51 -23.69 -0.51
CA LEU A 11 -8.99 -23.01 0.70
C LEU A 11 -7.92 -22.07 1.26
N GLU A 12 -6.68 -22.54 1.38
CA GLU A 12 -5.55 -21.76 1.87
C GLU A 12 -5.23 -20.58 0.93
N SER A 13 -5.27 -20.79 -0.39
CA SER A 13 -5.09 -19.68 -1.34
C SER A 13 -6.18 -18.61 -1.27
N HIS A 14 -7.43 -19.00 -1.00
CA HIS A 14 -8.55 -18.06 -0.89
C HIS A 14 -8.53 -17.31 0.45
N GLU A 15 -8.07 -17.96 1.52
CA GLU A 15 -7.85 -17.31 2.81
C GLU A 15 -6.72 -16.28 2.74
N ILE A 16 -5.61 -16.61 2.08
CA ILE A 16 -4.48 -15.69 1.88
C ILE A 16 -4.92 -14.47 1.05
N GLU A 17 -5.61 -14.67 -0.07
CA GLU A 17 -6.17 -13.57 -0.89
C GLU A 17 -7.10 -12.66 -0.07
N SER A 18 -7.96 -13.24 0.78
CA SER A 18 -8.86 -12.47 1.63
C SER A 18 -8.14 -11.69 2.74
N SER A 19 -7.06 -12.25 3.31
CA SER A 19 -6.26 -11.58 4.34
C SER A 19 -5.48 -10.39 3.78
N ASP A 20 -4.88 -10.53 2.59
CA ASP A 20 -4.17 -9.48 1.87
C ASP A 20 -5.10 -8.31 1.54
N LEU A 21 -6.29 -8.61 0.99
CA LEU A 21 -7.29 -7.58 0.73
C LEU A 21 -7.71 -6.83 2.01
N THR A 22 -7.73 -7.52 3.15
CA THR A 22 -8.08 -6.92 4.44
C THR A 22 -6.95 -6.02 4.95
N LEU A 23 -5.71 -6.49 4.90
CA LEU A 23 -4.53 -5.73 5.32
C LEU A 23 -4.30 -4.50 4.44
N SER A 24 -4.34 -4.65 3.12
CA SER A 24 -4.20 -3.52 2.19
C SER A 24 -5.26 -2.44 2.41
N ARG A 25 -6.53 -2.83 2.67
CA ARG A 25 -7.60 -1.89 3.03
C ARG A 25 -7.36 -1.22 4.37
N TYR A 26 -6.83 -1.95 5.36
CA TYR A 26 -6.50 -1.39 6.65
C TYR A 26 -5.36 -0.37 6.53
N CYS A 27 -4.31 -0.67 5.75
CA CYS A 27 -3.25 0.29 5.45
C CYS A 27 -3.79 1.56 4.77
N ALA A 28 -4.67 1.41 3.77
CA ALA A 28 -5.33 2.55 3.13
C ALA A 28 -6.21 3.36 4.10
N TYR A 29 -6.90 2.68 5.03
CA TYR A 29 -7.66 3.33 6.09
C TYR A 29 -6.75 4.15 7.01
N LEU A 30 -5.61 3.61 7.43
CA LEU A 30 -4.67 4.33 8.30
C LEU A 30 -4.17 5.61 7.63
N VAL A 31 -3.82 5.55 6.34
CA VAL A 31 -3.37 6.72 5.56
C VAL A 31 -4.40 7.84 5.55
N VAL A 32 -5.69 7.50 5.42
CA VAL A 32 -6.75 8.51 5.26
C VAL A 32 -7.30 9.00 6.61
N PHE A 33 -7.43 8.11 7.59
CA PHE A 33 -8.20 8.38 8.82
C PHE A 33 -7.34 8.43 10.08
N GLN A 34 -6.15 7.85 10.07
CA GLN A 34 -5.23 7.83 11.22
C GLN A 34 -3.79 8.19 10.81
N PRO A 35 -3.56 9.30 10.07
CA PRO A 35 -2.23 9.66 9.57
C PRO A 35 -1.23 9.91 10.70
N ASP A 36 -1.69 10.39 11.86
CA ASP A 36 -0.85 10.65 13.04
C ASP A 36 -0.19 9.38 13.62
N LEU A 37 -0.71 8.19 13.27
CA LEU A 37 -0.13 6.91 13.67
C LEU A 37 0.96 6.43 12.70
N LEU A 38 1.10 7.05 11.54
CA LEU A 38 2.00 6.59 10.49
C LEU A 38 3.38 7.26 10.58
N PRO A 39 4.46 6.49 10.31
CA PRO A 39 5.78 7.06 10.22
C PRO A 39 5.91 8.00 9.02
N ASP A 40 6.55 9.15 9.24
CA ASP A 40 6.90 10.11 8.19
C ASP A 40 5.72 10.50 7.29
N TYR A 41 4.51 10.65 7.85
CA TYR A 41 3.36 11.19 7.12
C TYR A 41 3.60 12.67 6.79
N SER A 42 4.34 12.90 5.71
CA SER A 42 4.62 14.24 5.19
C SER A 42 3.44 14.75 4.36
N GLU A 43 3.31 16.08 4.22
CA GLU A 43 2.39 16.73 3.26
C GLU A 43 2.47 16.10 1.85
N ASN A 44 3.63 15.51 1.49
CA ASN A 44 3.83 14.77 0.25
C ASN A 44 2.88 13.58 0.06
N ALA A 45 2.32 12.98 1.11
CA ALA A 45 1.40 11.83 0.98
C ALA A 45 0.04 12.25 0.42
N GLU A 46 -0.47 13.42 0.85
CA GLU A 46 -1.70 13.99 0.32
C GLU A 46 -1.50 14.44 -1.13
N ASP A 47 -0.39 15.12 -1.42
CA ASP A 47 -0.03 15.51 -2.79
C ASP A 47 0.09 14.28 -3.70
N LEU A 48 0.77 13.23 -3.24
CA LEU A 48 0.87 11.95 -3.95
C LEU A 48 -0.51 11.33 -4.22
N PHE A 49 -1.43 11.41 -3.26
CA PHE A 49 -2.79 10.92 -3.44
C PHE A 49 -3.57 11.72 -4.49
N GLN A 50 -3.46 13.06 -4.48
CA GLN A 50 -4.08 13.91 -5.49
C GLN A 50 -3.46 13.70 -6.88
N ASP A 51 -2.15 13.51 -6.96
CA ASP A 51 -1.45 13.16 -8.20
C ASP A 51 -1.96 11.83 -8.76
N MET A 52 -2.05 10.79 -7.92
CA MET A 52 -2.59 9.48 -8.31
C MET A 52 -4.05 9.58 -8.80
N LYS A 53 -4.87 10.40 -8.14
CA LYS A 53 -6.27 10.63 -8.55
C LYS A 53 -6.35 11.31 -9.90
N THR A 54 -5.49 12.29 -10.15
CA THR A 54 -5.41 13.00 -11.42
C THR A 54 -4.96 12.06 -12.53
N GLU A 55 -3.88 11.30 -12.30
CA GLU A 55 -3.37 10.28 -13.22
C GLU A 55 -4.44 9.23 -13.56
N LEU A 56 -5.20 8.74 -12.56
CA LEU A 56 -6.31 7.80 -12.79
C LEU A 56 -7.43 8.41 -13.63
N LYS A 57 -7.76 9.69 -13.44
CA LYS A 57 -8.78 10.38 -14.23
C LYS A 57 -8.32 10.59 -15.67
N ASP A 58 -7.04 10.87 -15.88
CA ASP A 58 -6.46 11.02 -17.21
C ASP A 58 -6.47 9.68 -17.94
N MET A 59 -6.11 8.58 -17.26
CA MET A 59 -6.11 7.24 -17.85
C MET A 59 -7.50 6.66 -18.10
N LEU A 60 -8.46 6.89 -17.21
CA LEU A 60 -9.78 6.24 -17.29
C LEU A 60 -10.84 7.17 -17.89
N GLY A 61 -10.66 8.48 -17.79
CA GLY A 61 -11.70 9.47 -17.93
C GLY A 61 -12.54 9.60 -16.64
N CYS A 62 -12.96 10.83 -16.30
CA CYS A 62 -13.73 11.13 -15.09
C CYS A 62 -14.97 10.24 -14.92
N TYR A 63 -15.75 10.01 -15.99
CA TYR A 63 -16.94 9.17 -15.93
C TYR A 63 -16.59 7.73 -15.51
N HIS A 64 -15.58 7.13 -16.14
CA HIS A 64 -15.21 5.76 -15.80
C HIS A 64 -14.52 5.64 -14.45
N TYR A 65 -13.78 6.66 -14.00
CA TYR A 65 -13.20 6.71 -12.67
C TYR A 65 -14.27 6.56 -11.57
N TYR A 66 -15.37 7.31 -11.65
CA TYR A 66 -16.42 7.27 -10.61
C TYR A 66 -17.43 6.13 -10.79
N PHE A 67 -17.81 5.80 -12.03
CA PHE A 67 -18.97 4.94 -12.28
C PHE A 67 -18.64 3.53 -12.78
N SER A 68 -17.38 3.24 -13.12
CA SER A 68 -17.01 1.87 -13.54
C SER A 68 -16.78 0.95 -12.35
N ARG A 69 -17.16 -0.32 -12.52
CA ARG A 69 -16.81 -1.38 -11.57
C ARG A 69 -15.30 -1.45 -11.34
N GLY A 70 -14.89 -1.71 -10.10
CA GLY A 70 -13.47 -1.82 -9.70
C GLY A 70 -12.64 -2.71 -10.62
N ARG A 71 -13.13 -3.91 -10.95
CA ARG A 71 -12.47 -4.84 -11.88
C ARG A 71 -12.25 -4.25 -13.28
N LYS A 72 -13.21 -3.45 -13.78
CA LYS A 72 -13.10 -2.80 -15.10
C LYS A 72 -12.02 -1.71 -15.07
N ARG A 73 -11.98 -0.92 -13.99
CA ARG A 73 -10.92 0.10 -13.78
C ARG A 73 -9.55 -0.56 -13.68
N ALA A 74 -9.41 -1.59 -12.85
CA ALA A 74 -8.15 -2.32 -12.67
C ALA A 74 -7.63 -2.89 -14.00
N ASN A 75 -8.49 -3.53 -14.81
CA ASN A 75 -8.08 -4.04 -16.11
C ASN A 75 -7.64 -2.91 -17.07
N ALA A 76 -8.36 -1.79 -17.09
CA ALA A 76 -7.98 -0.64 -17.91
C ALA A 76 -6.67 0.04 -17.48
N ILE A 77 -6.31 -0.02 -16.19
CA ILE A 77 -5.04 0.49 -15.67
C ILE A 77 -3.88 -0.44 -16.06
N VAL A 78 -4.07 -1.76 -15.93
CA VAL A 78 -3.03 -2.76 -16.21
C VAL A 78 -2.82 -2.95 -17.72
N ASN A 79 -3.88 -2.82 -18.50
CA ASN A 79 -3.86 -2.95 -19.96
C ASN A 79 -4.35 -1.65 -20.60
N PRO A 80 -3.55 -0.57 -20.58
CA PRO A 80 -3.95 0.71 -21.13
C PRO A 80 -4.20 0.60 -22.64
N SER A 81 -5.30 1.21 -23.11
CA SER A 81 -5.60 1.28 -24.53
C SER A 81 -4.56 2.17 -25.24
N PRO A 82 -4.06 1.79 -26.43
CA PRO A 82 -3.06 2.58 -27.16
C PRO A 82 -3.53 4.00 -27.51
N ALA A 83 -4.85 4.26 -27.51
CA ALA A 83 -5.41 5.59 -27.73
C ALA A 83 -5.16 6.59 -26.58
N ASN A 84 -4.83 6.11 -25.38
CA ASN A 84 -4.47 6.94 -24.23
C ASN A 84 -2.95 7.16 -24.13
N ASN A 85 -2.15 6.51 -24.97
CA ASN A 85 -0.71 6.72 -25.10
C ASN A 85 -0.42 7.87 -26.07
N ASN A 86 -1.17 8.97 -25.99
CA ASN A 86 -0.72 10.25 -26.55
C ASN A 86 0.37 10.80 -25.62
N ASP A 87 1.42 10.01 -25.40
CA ASP A 87 2.69 10.53 -24.93
C ASP A 87 3.26 11.27 -26.15
N ASP A 88 2.97 12.57 -26.18
CA ASP A 88 3.62 13.54 -27.03
C ASP A 88 5.13 13.36 -26.80
N ASP A 89 5.79 12.71 -27.75
CA ASP A 89 7.17 12.21 -27.71
C ASP A 89 8.16 13.39 -27.85
N ASN A 90 7.93 14.43 -27.07
CA ASN A 90 8.71 15.65 -27.07
C ASN A 90 9.48 15.72 -25.74
N ASN A 91 10.64 15.06 -25.75
CA ASN A 91 11.82 15.31 -24.92
C ASN A 91 11.57 16.19 -23.69
N ASN A 92 11.10 15.57 -22.61
CA ASN A 92 11.45 15.96 -21.26
C ASN A 92 11.18 14.77 -20.34
N SER A 93 12.08 14.54 -19.40
CA SER A 93 12.10 13.50 -18.37
C SER A 93 10.89 13.53 -17.43
N LYS A 94 9.67 13.39 -17.95
CA LYS A 94 8.45 13.40 -17.15
C LYS A 94 8.44 12.12 -16.31
N LYS A 95 8.74 12.29 -15.01
CA LYS A 95 8.74 11.24 -14.01
C LYS A 95 7.43 10.45 -14.14
N GLN A 96 7.54 9.16 -14.42
CA GLN A 96 6.41 8.28 -14.54
C GLN A 96 5.54 8.34 -13.28
N GLY A 97 4.23 8.54 -13.47
CA GLY A 97 3.27 8.64 -12.39
C GLY A 97 3.18 7.36 -11.55
N SER A 98 2.80 7.53 -10.29
CA SER A 98 2.78 6.44 -9.30
C SER A 98 1.78 5.35 -9.66
N VAL A 99 0.69 5.69 -10.36
CA VAL A 99 -0.31 4.70 -10.78
C VAL A 99 0.26 3.84 -11.91
N ARG A 100 0.96 4.43 -12.88
CA ARG A 100 1.60 3.66 -13.97
C ARG A 100 2.70 2.73 -13.44
N LYS A 101 3.49 3.17 -12.45
CA LYS A 101 4.43 2.30 -11.73
C LYS A 101 3.73 1.15 -11.00
N GLY A 102 2.61 1.43 -10.33
CA GLY A 102 1.78 0.41 -9.68
C GLY A 102 1.22 -0.60 -10.68
N ALA A 103 0.82 -0.14 -11.87
CA ALA A 103 0.34 -1.00 -12.95
C ALA A 103 1.45 -1.94 -13.46
N GLU A 104 2.67 -1.43 -13.64
CA GLU A 104 3.84 -2.23 -14.01
C GLU A 104 4.20 -3.25 -12.93
N LEU A 105 4.17 -2.85 -11.66
CA LEU A 105 4.37 -3.80 -10.57
C LEU A 105 3.29 -4.90 -10.59
N ALA A 106 2.03 -4.53 -10.85
CA ALA A 106 0.95 -5.50 -10.97
C ALA A 106 1.17 -6.48 -12.14
N THR A 107 1.68 -6.04 -13.30
CA THR A 107 1.97 -6.96 -14.42
C THR A 107 3.10 -7.93 -14.07
N LEU A 108 4.13 -7.48 -13.35
CA LEU A 108 5.20 -8.34 -12.84
C LEU A 108 4.67 -9.36 -11.82
N LEU A 109 3.84 -8.91 -10.87
CA LEU A 109 3.25 -9.77 -9.84
C LEU A 109 2.33 -10.84 -10.42
N LEU A 110 1.57 -10.53 -11.48
CA LEU A 110 0.71 -11.51 -12.16
C LEU A 110 1.49 -12.69 -12.77
N GLN A 111 2.79 -12.53 -13.03
CA GLN A 111 3.66 -13.62 -13.49
C GLN A 111 3.95 -14.65 -12.38
N LEU A 112 3.82 -14.27 -11.10
CA LEU A 112 4.09 -15.11 -9.93
C LEU A 112 2.91 -16.01 -9.51
N GLN A 113 1.71 -15.80 -10.08
CA GLN A 113 0.49 -16.59 -9.82
C GLN A 113 0.18 -16.80 -8.33
N LYS A 114 0.36 -18.03 -7.80
CA LYS A 114 0.03 -18.37 -6.41
C LYS A 114 0.99 -17.73 -5.41
N ASP A 115 2.25 -17.53 -5.80
CA ASP A 115 3.26 -16.93 -4.92
C ASP A 115 3.03 -15.43 -4.74
N MET A 116 2.28 -14.80 -5.65
CA MET A 116 1.90 -13.38 -5.57
C MET A 116 1.16 -13.06 -4.27
N TRP A 117 0.10 -13.81 -3.96
CA TRP A 117 -0.73 -13.54 -2.79
C TRP A 117 0.02 -13.75 -1.48
N LYS A 118 0.94 -14.73 -1.47
CA LYS A 118 1.83 -14.95 -0.34
C LYS A 118 2.80 -13.77 -0.16
N LEU A 119 3.45 -13.34 -1.24
CA LEU A 119 4.35 -12.18 -1.21
C LEU A 119 3.64 -10.90 -0.76
N LEU A 120 2.44 -10.63 -1.29
CA LEU A 120 1.66 -9.46 -0.88
C LEU A 120 1.26 -9.53 0.59
N ALA A 121 0.80 -10.68 1.08
CA ALA A 121 0.49 -10.87 2.50
C ALA A 121 1.72 -10.62 3.39
N GLU A 122 2.90 -11.10 3.00
CA GLU A 122 4.16 -10.83 3.70
C GLU A 122 4.48 -9.33 3.70
N VAL A 123 4.42 -8.66 2.55
CA VAL A 123 4.68 -7.21 2.42
C VAL A 123 3.73 -6.39 3.29
N TRP A 124 2.41 -6.63 3.24
CA TRP A 124 1.47 -5.85 4.04
C TRP A 124 1.62 -6.12 5.54
N THR A 125 1.91 -7.37 5.92
CA THR A 125 2.19 -7.70 7.32
C THR A 125 3.44 -6.97 7.79
N GLU A 126 4.49 -6.96 6.98
CA GLU A 126 5.73 -6.24 7.27
C GLU A 126 5.48 -4.73 7.42
N ILE A 127 4.70 -4.12 6.53
CA ILE A 127 4.31 -2.70 6.64
C ILE A 127 3.58 -2.44 7.95
N VAL A 128 2.59 -3.26 8.32
CA VAL A 128 1.82 -3.07 9.57
C VAL A 128 2.73 -3.22 10.80
N VAL A 129 3.60 -4.22 10.83
CA VAL A 129 4.55 -4.42 11.93
C VAL A 129 5.58 -3.28 11.99
N TYR A 130 6.06 -2.81 10.84
CA TYR A 130 6.97 -1.68 10.73
C TYR A 130 6.35 -0.39 11.28
N VAL A 131 5.10 -0.10 10.89
CA VAL A 131 4.34 1.05 11.39
C VAL A 131 4.13 0.93 12.90
N ALA A 132 3.77 -0.27 13.39
CA ALA A 132 3.57 -0.53 14.81
C ALA A 132 4.84 -0.38 15.65
N ALA A 133 6.01 -0.73 15.13
CA ALA A 133 7.30 -0.62 15.84
C ALA A 133 7.83 0.84 15.92
N SER A 134 6.92 1.81 16.01
CA SER A 134 7.22 3.25 16.07
C SER A 134 7.79 3.65 17.43
N ASN A 135 8.96 4.31 17.39
CA ASN A 135 9.74 4.74 18.56
C ASN A 135 9.96 6.26 18.61
N GLU A 136 9.33 7.03 17.72
CA GLU A 136 9.40 8.49 17.75
C GLU A 136 8.44 9.06 18.80
N VAL A 137 8.88 10.10 19.50
CA VAL A 137 8.14 10.65 20.65
C VAL A 137 6.73 11.07 20.24
N GLU A 138 6.57 11.74 19.09
CA GLU A 138 5.28 12.18 18.57
C GLU A 138 4.34 11.00 18.31
N ARG A 139 4.84 9.93 17.65
CA ARG A 139 4.04 8.74 17.36
C ARG A 139 3.73 7.90 18.59
N ILE A 140 4.65 7.82 19.55
CA ILE A 140 4.38 7.21 20.86
C ILE A 140 3.19 7.93 21.52
N MET A 141 3.15 9.26 21.47
CA MET A 141 2.03 10.02 22.01
C MET A 141 0.75 9.78 21.22
N ALA A 142 0.81 9.73 19.88
CA ALA A 142 -0.34 9.41 19.04
C ALA A 142 -0.92 8.02 19.34
N HIS A 143 -0.08 6.97 19.34
CA HIS A 143 -0.49 5.61 19.69
C HIS A 143 -1.08 5.53 21.09
N ARG A 144 -0.46 6.20 22.09
CA ARG A 144 -0.97 6.26 23.46
C ARG A 144 -2.34 6.94 23.54
N ASN A 145 -2.53 8.06 22.85
CA ASN A 145 -3.77 8.81 22.87
C ASN A 145 -4.93 7.98 22.29
N VAL A 146 -4.71 7.32 21.15
CA VAL A 146 -5.71 6.44 20.53
C VAL A 146 -5.98 5.21 21.40
N LEU A 147 -4.94 4.62 22.00
CA LEU A 147 -5.10 3.47 22.92
C LEU A 147 -5.98 3.80 24.12
N CYS A 148 -5.84 4.98 24.71
CA CYS A 148 -6.68 5.42 25.84
C CYS A 148 -8.16 5.67 25.47
N GLN A 149 -8.49 5.83 24.19
CA GLN A 149 -9.85 6.14 23.70
C GLN A 149 -10.63 4.92 23.20
N GLY A 150 -10.07 3.72 23.33
CA GLY A 150 -10.67 2.47 22.86
C GLY A 150 -9.72 1.60 22.05
N GLY A 151 -8.61 2.19 21.58
CA GLY A 151 -7.57 1.50 20.82
C GLY A 151 -7.95 1.18 19.38
N GLU A 152 -6.91 0.98 18.58
CA GLU A 152 -6.97 0.53 17.19
C GLU A 152 -6.12 -0.75 17.09
N PHE A 153 -6.30 -1.56 16.05
CA PHE A 153 -5.49 -2.76 15.87
C PHE A 153 -3.97 -2.45 15.90
N ILE A 154 -3.55 -1.38 15.23
CA ILE A 154 -2.15 -0.94 15.20
C ILE A 154 -1.63 -0.47 16.57
N THR A 155 -2.47 0.08 17.46
CA THR A 155 -2.02 0.54 18.78
C THR A 155 -1.81 -0.63 19.74
N VAL A 156 -2.57 -1.71 19.60
CA VAL A 156 -2.33 -2.96 20.33
C VAL A 156 -1.01 -3.59 19.86
N LEU A 157 -0.76 -3.62 18.56
CA LEU A 157 0.51 -4.09 18.00
C LEU A 157 1.69 -3.24 18.50
N TRP A 158 1.54 -1.91 18.50
CA TRP A 158 2.55 -0.99 19.03
C TRP A 158 2.87 -1.26 20.51
N ALA A 159 1.86 -1.51 21.35
CA ALA A 159 2.06 -1.83 22.76
C ALA A 159 2.82 -3.16 22.93
N LEU A 160 2.52 -4.16 22.09
CA LEU A 160 3.23 -5.44 22.08
C LEU A 160 4.70 -5.26 21.66
N THR A 161 4.96 -4.59 20.53
CA THR A 161 6.33 -4.36 20.04
C THR A 161 7.16 -3.57 21.04
N THR A 162 6.56 -2.55 21.68
CA THR A 162 7.21 -1.76 22.73
C THR A 162 7.56 -2.61 23.95
N HIS A 163 6.63 -3.45 24.40
CA HIS A 163 6.85 -4.33 25.55
C HIS A 163 7.93 -5.39 25.28
N THR A 164 8.03 -5.90 24.06
CA THR A 164 9.06 -6.87 23.67
C THR A 164 10.40 -6.22 23.30
N GLY A 165 10.50 -4.89 23.35
CA GLY A 165 11.71 -4.15 22.96
C GLY A 165 11.97 -4.15 21.45
N ILE A 166 10.96 -4.46 20.63
CA ILE A 166 11.04 -4.38 19.17
C ILE A 166 10.80 -2.93 18.79
N THR A 167 11.85 -2.24 18.36
CA THR A 167 11.79 -0.86 17.89
C THR A 167 12.42 -0.76 16.51
N ARG A 168 11.90 0.14 15.69
CA ARG A 168 12.45 0.43 14.37
C ARG A 168 13.81 1.16 14.46
N ASP A 169 14.82 0.66 13.74
CA ASP A 169 16.09 1.35 13.56
C ASP A 169 15.93 2.53 12.59
N ARG A 170 16.45 3.70 12.98
CA ARG A 170 16.48 4.89 12.14
C ARG A 170 17.63 4.74 11.13
N HIS A 171 17.30 4.56 9.85
CA HIS A 171 18.26 4.92 8.79
C HIS A 171 18.27 6.45 8.69
N GLU A 172 19.13 7.12 9.45
CA GLU A 172 19.50 8.50 9.17
C GLU A 172 20.25 8.50 7.84
N ILE A 173 19.57 8.88 6.77
CA ILE A 173 20.27 9.25 5.54
C ILE A 173 21.00 10.56 5.88
N VAL A 174 22.26 10.43 6.30
CA VAL A 174 23.17 11.56 6.42
C VAL A 174 23.36 12.11 5.01
N VAL A 175 22.61 13.16 4.68
CA VAL A 175 22.87 13.94 3.47
C VAL A 175 24.15 14.74 3.76
N GLU A 176 25.31 14.15 3.48
CA GLU A 176 26.58 14.86 3.47
C GLU A 176 26.45 16.04 2.50
N HIS A 177 26.33 17.24 3.06
CA HIS A 177 26.52 18.47 2.31
C HIS A 177 28.02 18.59 2.04
N HIS A 178 28.44 18.17 0.86
CA HIS A 178 29.78 18.52 0.39
C HIS A 178 29.82 20.02 0.05
N PRO A 179 30.88 20.74 0.47
CA PRO A 179 31.00 22.19 0.39
C PRO A 179 31.20 22.71 -1.04
#